data_AF-A0A2Z7CJ11-F1
#
_entry.id   AF-A0A2Z7CJ11-F1
#
_cell.length_a   1.000
_cell.length_b   1.000
_cell.length_c   1.000
_cell.angle_alpha   90.00
_cell.angle_beta   90.00
_cell.angle_gamma   90.00
#
_symmetry.space_group_name_H-M   'P 1'
#
loop_
_entity.id
_entity.type
_entity.pdbx_description
1 polymer ?
#
loop_
_entity_poly.entity_id
_entity_poly.type
_entity_poly.pdbx_seq_one_letter_code
_entity_poly.pdbx_strand_id
1 'polypeptide(L)' 'RTSMGDWIVGFTHNIGRCSIEEAELWAVYKGLQVAWETGLKKIQLEVDSETVIK' A
#
# COMPACT_ATOMS: atom_id res chain seq x y z
N ARG A 1 7.55 -9.58 -0.55
CA ARG A 1 8.65 -10.05 0.33
C ARG A 1 9.49 -11.04 -0.46
N THR A 2 10.77 -11.18 -0.17
CA THR A 2 11.58 -12.28 -0.73
C THR A 2 11.09 -13.62 -0.16
N SER A 3 11.59 -14.74 -0.69
CA SER A 3 11.33 -16.06 -0.09
C SER A 3 11.84 -16.18 1.35
N MET A 4 12.77 -15.33 1.76
CA MET A 4 13.30 -15.25 3.14
C MET A 4 12.52 -14.26 4.02
N GLY A 5 11.47 -13.62 3.48
CA GLY A 5 10.62 -12.69 4.23
C GLY A 5 11.11 -11.24 4.22
N ASP A 6 12.18 -10.92 3.48
CA ASP A 6 12.78 -9.59 3.47
C ASP A 6 11.83 -8.54 2.87
N TRP A 7 11.96 -7.32 3.38
CA TRP A 7 11.30 -6.15 2.83
C TRP A 7 11.95 -5.77 1.50
N ILE A 8 11.12 -5.55 0.48
CA ILE A 8 11.59 -5.25 -0.89
C ILE A 8 11.63 -3.74 -1.11
N VAL A 9 10.53 -3.07 -0.74
CA VAL A 9 10.31 -1.66 -0.99
C VAL A 9 9.22 -1.15 -0.06
N GLY A 10 9.27 0.14 0.22
CA GLY A 10 8.14 0.87 0.77
C GLY A 10 8.32 2.36 0.57
N PHE A 11 7.31 3.10 1.00
CA PHE A 11 7.12 4.48 0.61
C PHE A 11 6.59 5.30 1.78
N THR A 12 6.69 6.61 1.62
CA THR A 12 6.00 7.58 2.46
C THR A 12 5.30 8.58 1.54
N HIS A 13 4.13 9.08 1.96
CA HIS A 13 3.37 10.04 1.18
C HIS A 13 2.75 11.09 2.09
N ASN A 14 2.99 12.37 1.82
CA ASN A 14 2.34 13.46 2.52
C ASN A 14 1.00 13.76 1.83
N ILE A 15 -0.09 13.49 2.54
CA ILE A 15 -1.46 13.67 2.06
C ILE A 15 -2.15 14.91 2.67
N GLY A 16 -1.41 15.71 3.45
CA GLY A 16 -1.95 16.87 4.15
C GLY A 16 -2.97 16.48 5.23
N ARG A 17 -4.01 17.30 5.39
CA ARG A 17 -5.10 17.06 6.34
C ARG A 17 -6.18 16.23 5.65
N CYS A 18 -6.39 15.01 6.12
CA CYS A 18 -7.36 14.06 5.59
C CYS A 18 -8.04 13.28 6.73
N SER A 19 -9.10 12.55 6.40
CA SER A 19 -9.70 11.57 7.30
C SER A 19 -8.84 10.30 7.39
N ILE A 20 -9.18 9.42 8.35
CA ILE A 20 -8.50 8.13 8.51
C ILE A 20 -8.76 7.25 7.27
N GLU A 21 -10.00 7.23 6.79
CA GLU A 21 -10.41 6.46 5.62
C GLU A 21 -9.69 6.93 4.35
N GLU A 22 -9.54 8.25 4.17
CA GLU A 22 -8.76 8.82 3.08
C GLU A 22 -7.29 8.42 3.16
N ALA A 23 -6.69 8.44 4.36
CA ALA A 23 -5.30 8.05 4.56
C ALA A 23 -5.05 6.59 4.17
N GLU A 24 -5.93 5.69 4.59
CA GLU A 24 -5.84 4.26 4.26
C GLU A 24 -6.03 4.02 2.76
N LEU A 25 -7.00 4.70 2.12
CA LEU A 25 -7.20 4.57 0.68
C LEU A 25 -5.99 5.07 -0.12
N TRP A 26 -5.38 6.18 0.32
CA TRP A 26 -4.13 6.68 -0.26
C TRP A 26 -2.98 5.69 -0.08
N ALA A 27 -2.87 5.04 1.08
CA ALA A 27 -1.86 4.01 1.33
C ALA A 27 -2.01 2.83 0.36
N VAL A 28 -3.24 2.35 0.13
CA VAL A 28 -3.53 1.30 -0.85
C VAL A 28 -3.15 1.77 -2.26
N TYR A 29 -3.64 2.93 -2.70
CA TYR A 29 -3.39 3.44 -4.04
C TYR A 29 -1.89 3.62 -4.33
N LYS A 30 -1.16 4.28 -3.43
CA LYS A 30 0.29 4.48 -3.58
C LYS A 30 1.05 3.17 -3.47
N GLY A 31 0.65 2.26 -2.58
CA GLY A 31 1.26 0.94 -2.45
C GLY A 31 1.15 0.11 -3.74
N LEU A 32 -0.04 0.12 -4.37
CA LEU A 32 -0.26 -0.54 -5.66
C LEU A 32 0.56 0.11 -6.78
N GLN A 33 0.61 1.45 -6.82
CA GLN A 33 1.42 2.17 -7.81
C GLN A 33 2.90 1.80 -7.69
N VAL A 34 3.46 1.82 -6.48
CA VAL A 34 4.86 1.45 -6.21
C VAL A 34 5.13 -0.01 -6.58
N ALA A 35 4.23 -0.94 -6.24
CA ALA A 35 4.35 -2.33 -6.66
C ALA A 35 4.37 -2.47 -8.19
N TRP A 36 3.51 -1.72 -8.89
CA TRP A 36 3.44 -1.76 -10.34
C TRP A 36 4.70 -1.22 -11.00
N GLU A 37 5.22 -0.09 -10.52
CA GLU A 37 6.44 0.57 -11.00
C GLU A 37 7.69 -0.28 -10.74
N THR A 38 7.70 -1.06 -9.65
CA THR A 38 8.77 -2.03 -9.33
C THR A 38 8.65 -3.36 -10.08
N GLY A 39 7.65 -3.50 -10.97
CA GLY A 39 7.45 -4.70 -11.79
C GLY A 39 6.71 -5.84 -11.09
N LEU A 40 6.27 -5.65 -9.84
CA LEU A 40 5.51 -6.63 -9.07
C LEU A 40 4.02 -6.58 -9.47
N LYS A 41 3.63 -7.38 -10.47
CA LYS A 41 2.26 -7.40 -11.00
C LYS A 41 1.29 -8.31 -10.25
N LYS A 42 1.81 -9.32 -9.54
CA LYS A 42 1.02 -10.25 -8.73
C LYS A 42 1.38 -10.05 -7.27
N ILE A 43 0.53 -9.32 -6.54
CA ILE A 43 0.75 -8.98 -5.14
C ILE A 43 -0.44 -9.39 -4.29
N GLN A 44 -0.17 -9.74 -3.05
CA GLN A 44 -1.16 -9.82 -1.99
C GLN A 44 -1.06 -8.54 -1.19
N LEU A 45 -2.13 -7.75 -1.21
CA LEU A 45 -2.24 -6.54 -0.42
C LEU A 45 -2.91 -6.89 0.92
N GLU A 46 -2.28 -6.51 2.01
CA GLU A 46 -2.83 -6.64 3.36
C GLU A 46 -3.24 -5.24 3.83
N VAL A 47 -4.48 -5.12 4.27
CA VAL A 47 -5.08 -3.88 4.78
C VAL A 47 -5.79 -4.25 6.07
N ASP A 48 -5.52 -3.54 7.16
CA ASP A 48 -6.13 -3.76 8.48
C ASP A 48 -7.41 -2.92 8.70
N SER A 49 -7.80 -2.14 7.69
CA SER A 49 -9.02 -1.33 7.68
C SER A 49 -10.18 -2.03 6.97
N GLU A 50 -11.19 -2.46 7.75
CA GLU A 50 -12.43 -3.04 7.22
C GLU A 50 -13.15 -2.08 6.26
N THR A 51 -13.06 -0.77 6.51
CA THR A 51 -13.70 0.28 5.71
C THR A 51 -13.13 0.37 4.29
N VAL A 52 -11.87 -0.01 4.09
CA VAL A 52 -11.18 0.04 2.79
C VAL A 52 -11.38 -1.25 2.00
N ILE A 53 -11.69 -2.36 2.68
CA ILE A 53 -11.95 -3.66 2.07
C ILE A 53 -13.41 -3.79 1.61
N LYS A 54 -14.33 -2.98 2.17
CA LYS A 54 -15.78 -3.07 1.95
C LYS A 54 -16.25 -2.66 0.55
#